data_AF-A0AAN8RSK0-F1
#
_entry.id   AF-A0AAN8RSK0-F1
#
_cell.length_a   1.000
_cell.length_b   1.000
_cell.length_c   1.000
_cell.angle_alpha   90.00
_cell.angle_beta   90.00
_cell.angle_gamma   90.00
#
_symmetry.space_group_name_H-M   'P 1'
#
loop_
_entity.id
_entity.type
_entity.pdbx_description
1 polymer ?
#
loop_
_entity_poly.entity_id
_entity_poly.type
_entity_poly.pdbx_seq_one_letter_code
_entity_poly.pdbx_strand_id
1 'polypeptide(L)'
;MFLVGVLLNVTKTTRAIAMEYYHRLSETERQDFEEFSDIEIFFCLLVIALKYDQDCAPTMGSAIKIFNTYAPMAYEDLELDRMLSLEVTILQALDWDVYYAYQNDDD
;
A
#
# COMPACT_ATOMS: atom_id res chain seq x y z
N MET A 1 5.49 9.45 -8.11
CA MET A 1 5.64 8.14 -7.43
C MET A 1 7.02 7.47 -7.60
N PHE A 2 7.72 7.60 -8.73
CA PHE A 2 9.00 6.91 -8.97
C PHE A 2 10.08 7.12 -7.87
N LEU A 3 10.27 8.36 -7.40
CA LEU A 3 11.24 8.69 -6.35
C LEU A 3 10.88 8.05 -4.98
N VAL A 4 9.60 8.07 -4.61
CA VAL A 4 9.11 7.44 -3.36
C VAL A 4 9.34 5.94 -3.40
N GLY A 5 9.09 5.28 -4.54
CA GLY A 5 9.35 3.85 -4.70
C GLY A 5 10.84 3.50 -4.53
N VAL A 6 11.75 4.33 -5.03
CA VAL A 6 13.20 4.13 -4.83
C VAL A 6 13.58 4.30 -3.35
N LEU A 7 13.06 5.33 -2.69
CA LEU A 7 13.37 5.62 -1.28
C LEU A 7 12.79 4.58 -0.32
N LEU A 8 11.68 3.95 -0.69
CA LEU A 8 11.07 2.84 0.05
C LEU A 8 11.61 1.46 -0.37
N ASN A 9 12.63 1.41 -1.25
CA ASN A 9 13.21 0.17 -1.76
C ASN A 9 12.16 -0.79 -2.37
N VAL A 10 11.19 -0.25 -3.09
CA VAL A 10 10.10 -1.03 -3.70
C VAL A 10 10.65 -1.93 -4.81
N THR A 11 10.53 -3.24 -4.63
CA THR A 11 11.01 -4.23 -5.59
C THR A 11 9.98 -4.42 -6.72
N LYS A 12 10.28 -5.29 -7.68
CA LYS A 12 9.26 -5.74 -8.65
C LYS A 12 8.19 -6.58 -7.95
N THR A 13 8.60 -7.44 -7.02
CA THR A 13 7.73 -8.29 -6.22
C THR A 13 6.79 -7.47 -5.35
N THR A 14 7.29 -6.48 -4.62
CA THR A 14 6.47 -5.55 -3.84
C THR A 14 5.36 -4.92 -4.70
N ARG A 15 5.69 -4.53 -5.95
CA ARG A 15 4.72 -3.94 -6.88
C ARG A 15 3.69 -4.97 -7.35
N ALA A 16 4.11 -6.19 -7.65
CA ALA A 16 3.20 -7.26 -8.05
C ALA A 16 2.18 -7.56 -6.93
N ILE A 17 2.67 -7.70 -5.69
CA ILE A 17 1.83 -7.89 -4.50
C ILE A 17 0.84 -6.73 -4.31
N ALA A 18 1.30 -5.49 -4.40
CA ALA A 18 0.42 -4.33 -4.25
C ALA A 18 -0.66 -4.26 -5.34
N MET A 19 -0.34 -4.64 -6.59
CA MET A 19 -1.29 -4.70 -7.69
C MET A 19 -2.31 -5.83 -7.52
N GLU A 20 -1.88 -6.98 -7.01
CA GLU A 20 -2.76 -8.10 -6.68
C GLU A 20 -3.78 -7.70 -5.61
N TYR A 21 -3.32 -7.06 -4.54
CA TYR A 21 -4.22 -6.55 -3.50
C TYR A 21 -5.20 -5.51 -4.05
N TYR A 22 -4.74 -4.61 -4.93
CA TYR A 22 -5.61 -3.64 -5.58
C TYR A 22 -6.69 -4.33 -6.45
N HIS A 23 -6.32 -5.39 -7.16
CA HIS A 23 -7.26 -6.16 -7.97
C HIS A 23 -8.32 -6.83 -7.09
N ARG A 24 -7.90 -7.49 -6.01
CA ARG A 24 -8.82 -8.11 -5.04
C ARG A 24 -9.77 -7.10 -4.40
N LEU A 25 -9.27 -5.91 -4.03
CA LEU A 25 -10.12 -4.82 -3.53
C LEU A 25 -11.13 -4.32 -4.55
N SER A 26 -10.83 -4.41 -5.85
CA SER A 26 -11.79 -4.00 -6.89
C SER A 26 -12.97 -4.96 -7.04
N GLU A 27 -12.86 -6.17 -6.51
CA GLU A 27 -13.94 -7.16 -6.46
C GLU A 27 -14.82 -7.01 -5.22
N THR A 28 -14.36 -6.27 -4.20
CA THR A 28 -15.10 -5.94 -2.98
C THR A 28 -15.94 -4.68 -3.17
N GLU A 29 -17.05 -4.54 -2.42
CA GLU A 29 -17.91 -3.35 -2.50
C GLU A 29 -17.12 -2.06 -2.17
N ARG A 30 -17.06 -1.11 -3.11
CA ARG A 30 -16.26 0.11 -3.02
C ARG A 30 -16.70 1.12 -1.94
N GLN A 31 -17.84 0.91 -1.28
CA GLN A 31 -18.44 1.91 -0.39
C GLN A 31 -17.53 2.28 0.79
N ASP A 32 -16.81 1.30 1.34
CA ASP A 32 -15.89 1.52 2.47
C ASP A 32 -14.63 2.33 2.10
N PHE A 33 -14.41 2.57 0.80
CA PHE A 33 -13.24 3.29 0.28
C PHE A 33 -13.57 4.65 -0.33
N GLU A 34 -14.85 5.06 -0.41
CA GLU A 34 -15.27 6.30 -1.06
C GLU A 34 -14.67 7.56 -0.42
N GLU A 35 -14.33 7.49 0.87
CA GLU A 35 -13.71 8.61 1.56
C GLU A 35 -12.21 8.76 1.26
N PHE A 36 -11.55 7.75 0.67
CA PHE A 36 -10.11 7.74 0.39
C PHE A 36 -9.83 7.99 -1.09
N SER A 37 -8.77 8.75 -1.36
CA SER A 37 -8.24 8.94 -2.70
C SER A 37 -7.52 7.70 -3.23
N ASP A 38 -7.48 7.53 -4.54
CA ASP A 38 -6.72 6.44 -5.18
C ASP A 38 -5.23 6.44 -4.79
N ILE A 39 -4.66 7.62 -4.49
CA ILE A 39 -3.28 7.75 -4.04
C ILE A 39 -3.11 7.22 -2.63
N GLU A 40 -4.02 7.53 -1.70
CA GLU A 40 -4.02 6.98 -0.35
C GLU A 40 -4.12 5.45 -0.41
N ILE A 41 -5.08 4.93 -1.17
CA ILE A 41 -5.30 3.48 -1.34
C ILE A 41 -4.04 2.82 -1.89
N PHE A 42 -3.52 3.32 -3.02
CA PHE A 42 -2.35 2.72 -3.65
C PHE A 42 -1.10 2.82 -2.78
N PHE A 43 -0.89 3.95 -2.10
CA PHE A 43 0.22 4.12 -1.18
C PHE A 43 0.10 3.16 0.01
N CYS A 44 -1.08 2.99 0.58
CA CYS A 44 -1.32 2.07 1.68
C CYS A 44 -1.04 0.63 1.27
N LEU A 45 -1.56 0.21 0.12
CA LEU A 45 -1.31 -1.12 -0.45
C LEU A 45 0.18 -1.39 -0.67
N LEU A 46 0.92 -0.38 -1.13
CA LEU A 46 2.36 -0.47 -1.31
C LEU A 46 3.09 -0.67 0.03
N VAL A 47 2.69 0.05 1.08
CA VAL A 47 3.26 -0.11 2.43
C VAL A 47 2.93 -1.48 3.02
N ILE A 48 1.70 -1.96 2.84
CA ILE A 48 1.29 -3.31 3.24
C ILE A 48 2.16 -4.34 2.49
N ALA A 49 2.27 -4.24 1.17
CA ALA A 49 3.10 -5.13 0.36
C ALA A 49 4.58 -5.13 0.79
N LEU A 50 5.14 -3.97 1.14
CA LEU A 50 6.51 -3.88 1.67
C LEU A 50 6.68 -4.70 2.95
N LYS A 51 5.71 -4.64 3.87
CA LYS A 51 5.73 -5.40 5.14
C LYS A 51 5.71 -6.91 4.93
N TYR A 52 5.15 -7.38 3.81
CA TYR A 52 5.15 -8.80 3.46
C TYR A 52 6.39 -9.24 2.67
N ASP A 53 6.86 -8.40 1.75
CA ASP A 53 7.98 -8.72 0.85
C ASP A 53 9.36 -8.57 1.53
N GLN A 54 9.48 -7.75 2.58
CA GLN A 54 10.78 -7.34 3.13
C GLN A 54 10.87 -7.51 4.65
N ASP A 55 11.96 -8.14 5.11
CA ASP A 55 12.30 -8.26 6.54
C ASP A 55 12.46 -6.91 7.25
N CYS A 56 12.91 -5.89 6.50
CA CYS A 56 13.19 -4.53 7.00
C CYS A 56 12.23 -3.49 6.40
N ALA A 57 10.93 -3.79 6.37
CA ALA A 57 9.93 -2.88 5.83
C ALA A 57 9.77 -1.58 6.67
N PRO A 58 9.46 -0.44 6.04
CA PRO A 58 9.17 0.79 6.77
C PRO A 58 7.84 0.70 7.51
N THR A 59 7.76 1.38 8.66
CA THR A 59 6.46 1.63 9.30
C THR A 59 5.62 2.58 8.42
N MET A 60 4.29 2.57 8.61
CA MET A 60 3.40 3.51 7.92
C MET A 60 3.83 4.97 8.14
N GLY A 61 4.15 5.36 9.38
CA GLY A 61 4.64 6.71 9.68
C GLY A 61 5.97 7.06 9.00
N SER A 62 6.91 6.10 8.92
CA SER A 62 8.17 6.30 8.20
C SER A 62 7.93 6.48 6.70
N ALA A 63 7.03 5.69 6.12
CA ALA A 63 6.68 5.77 4.72
C ALA A 63 5.98 7.11 4.39
N ILE A 64 5.00 7.52 5.21
CA ILE A 64 4.31 8.81 5.08
C ILE A 64 5.30 9.97 5.14
N LYS A 65 6.24 9.93 6.09
CA LYS A 65 7.29 10.96 6.17
C LYS A 65 8.08 11.07 4.88
N ILE A 66 8.44 9.94 4.25
CA ILE A 66 9.10 9.92 2.94
C ILE A 66 8.16 10.49 1.87
N PHE A 67 6.89 10.07 1.82
CA PHE A 67 5.93 10.57 0.85
C PHE A 67 5.75 12.10 0.94
N ASN A 68 5.41 12.64 2.10
CA ASN A 68 5.17 14.07 2.30
C ASN A 68 6.46 14.89 2.08
N THR A 69 7.66 14.32 2.33
CA THR A 69 8.93 15.01 2.05
C THR A 69 9.23 15.11 0.56
N TYR A 70 8.95 14.05 -0.21
CA TYR A 70 9.45 13.91 -1.59
C TYR A 70 8.37 13.95 -2.68
N ALA A 71 7.08 13.99 -2.30
CA ALA A 71 5.95 14.18 -3.20
C ALA A 71 4.99 15.37 -2.85
N PRO A 72 5.39 16.42 -2.08
CA PRO A 72 4.44 17.38 -1.52
C PRO A 72 3.74 18.28 -2.55
N MET A 73 4.31 18.44 -3.76
CA MET A 73 3.73 19.31 -4.79
C MET A 73 2.70 18.62 -5.68
N ALA A 74 2.59 17.30 -5.61
CA ALA A 74 1.71 16.53 -6.48
C ALA A 74 0.41 16.11 -5.78
N TYR A 75 0.40 16.04 -4.45
CA TYR A 75 -0.68 15.45 -3.65
C TYR A 75 -0.82 16.15 -2.31
N GLU A 76 -1.99 16.03 -1.68
CA GLU A 76 -2.18 16.44 -0.29
C GLU A 76 -1.31 15.60 0.65
N ASP A 77 -0.92 16.19 1.78
CA ASP A 77 -0.13 15.50 2.79
C ASP A 77 -0.94 14.33 3.37
N LEU A 78 -0.29 13.16 3.47
CA LEU A 78 -0.90 12.00 4.09
C LEU A 78 -0.85 12.14 5.61
N GLU A 79 -1.97 11.88 6.28
CA GLU A 79 -2.09 11.90 7.74
C GLU A 79 -1.98 10.49 8.32
N LEU A 80 -1.21 10.33 9.40
CA LEU A 80 -0.93 9.01 9.97
C LEU A 80 -2.18 8.26 10.42
N ASP A 81 -3.05 8.89 11.22
CA ASP A 81 -4.24 8.24 11.78
C ASP A 81 -5.21 7.80 10.68
N ARG A 82 -5.31 8.60 9.62
CA ARG A 82 -6.12 8.32 8.44
C ARG A 82 -5.57 7.15 7.63
N MET A 83 -4.26 7.11 7.40
CA MET A 83 -3.61 5.99 6.71
C MET A 83 -3.62 4.69 7.52
N LEU A 84 -3.54 4.76 8.86
CA LEU A 84 -3.69 3.58 9.72
C LEU A 84 -5.13 3.04 9.69
N SER A 85 -6.13 3.93 9.65
CA SER A 85 -7.53 3.53 9.50
C SER A 85 -7.74 2.81 8.16
N LEU A 86 -7.23 3.40 7.07
CA LEU A 86 -7.25 2.79 5.76
C LEU A 86 -6.52 1.43 5.71
N GLU A 87 -5.37 1.31 6.38
CA GLU A 87 -4.64 0.04 6.47
C GLU A 87 -5.50 -1.07 7.09
N VAL A 88 -6.22 -0.76 8.18
CA VAL A 88 -7.15 -1.71 8.80
C VAL A 88 -8.29 -2.06 7.86
N THR A 89 -8.91 -1.08 7.20
CA THR A 89 -10.01 -1.30 6.24
C THR A 89 -9.56 -2.20 5.08
N ILE A 90 -8.38 -1.97 4.52
CA ILE A 90 -7.80 -2.82 3.46
C ILE A 90 -7.58 -4.24 3.96
N LEU A 91 -6.97 -4.41 5.13
CA LEU A 91 -6.71 -5.74 5.68
C LEU A 91 -8.01 -6.51 5.96
N GLN A 92 -9.05 -5.83 6.44
CA GLN A 92 -10.38 -6.42 6.60
C GLN A 92 -11.02 -6.81 5.27
N ALA A 93 -10.92 -5.94 4.25
CA ALA A 93 -11.46 -6.23 2.92
C ALA A 93 -10.73 -7.37 2.20
N LEU A 94 -9.46 -7.62 2.55
CA LEU A 94 -8.68 -8.77 2.10
C LEU A 94 -8.90 -10.02 2.96
N ASP A 95 -9.79 -9.99 3.95
CA ASP A 95 -10.01 -11.05 4.95
C ASP A 95 -8.71 -11.47 5.65
N TRP A 96 -7.80 -10.52 5.84
CA TRP A 96 -6.44 -10.75 6.35
C TRP A 96 -5.62 -11.76 5.53
N ASP A 97 -6.10 -12.14 4.34
CA ASP A 97 -5.41 -12.99 3.39
C ASP A 97 -4.54 -12.13 2.47
N VAL A 98 -3.27 -12.13 2.82
CA VAL A 98 -2.17 -11.32 2.26
C VAL A 98 -1.01 -12.24 1.86
N TYR A 99 -1.22 -13.56 1.90
CA TYR A 99 -0.18 -14.54 1.61
C TYR A 99 -0.21 -15.01 0.15
N TYR A 100 -1.37 -14.93 -0.51
CA TYR A 100 -1.59 -15.54 -1.82
C TYR A 100 -0.79 -14.94 -2.98
N ALA A 101 -0.23 -13.74 -2.83
CA ALA A 101 0.44 -13.04 -3.94
C ALA A 101 1.82 -13.63 -4.34
N TYR A 102 2.35 -14.63 -3.63
CA TYR A 102 3.71 -15.16 -3.87
C TYR A 102 3.78 -16.60 -4.42
N GLN A 103 2.66 -17.34 -4.49
CA GLN A 103 2.71 -18.76 -4.89
C GLN A 103 2.75 -19.03 -6.41
N ASN A 104 2.84 -18.01 -7.27
CA ASN A 104 2.76 -18.18 -8.72
C ASN A 104 4.11 -18.07 -9.48
N ASP A 105 5.26 -18.05 -8.78
CA ASP A 105 6.59 -17.97 -9.43
C ASP A 105 7.40 -19.30 -9.40
N ASP A 106 6.78 -20.42 -8.96
CA ASP A 106 7.42 -21.75 -8.92
C ASP A 106 6.84 -22.74 -9.97
N ASP A 107 6.58 -22.27 -11.20
CA ASP A 107 6.37 -23.13 -12.40
C ASP A 107 7.22 -22.66 -13.61
#